data_AF-A0AAW4FZG3-F1
#
_entry.id   AF-A0AAW4FZG3-F1
#
_cell.length_a   1.000
_cell.length_b   1.000
_cell.length_c   1.000
_cell.angle_alpha   90.00
_cell.angle_beta   90.00
_cell.angle_gamma   90.00
#
_symmetry.space_group_name_H-M   'P 1'
#
loop_
_entity.id
_entity.type
_entity.pdbx_description
1 polymer ?
#
loop_
_entity_poly.entity_id
_entity_poly.type
_entity_poly.pdbx_seq_one_letter_code
_entity_poly.pdbx_strand_id
1 'polypeptide(L)'
;MRSRHVSTVIGAVADDVYRFMSEPDNLPEWAAGLASSEIVRRGDDLLAESPMGTVTVRFVPQNTFGVVDHDVILPNGDTVHNPLRVLPHPEGAEVVFTLRQLAMSDDEFDRDARMVEEDLARLKALLE
;
A
#
# COMPACT_ATOMS: atom_id res chain seq x y z
N MET A 1 8.58 -14.11 14.09
CA MET A 1 7.75 -13.39 13.12
C MET A 1 6.98 -12.30 13.86
N ARG A 2 7.27 -11.04 13.55
CA ARG A 2 6.62 -9.85 14.13
C ARG A 2 5.93 -9.02 13.04
N SER A 3 5.09 -8.08 13.48
CA SER A 3 4.52 -7.04 12.63
C SER A 3 4.94 -5.66 13.11
N ARG A 4 4.99 -4.70 12.19
CA ARG A 4 5.15 -3.27 12.46
C ARG A 4 3.99 -2.53 11.80
N HIS A 5 3.31 -1.69 12.57
CA HIS A 5 2.36 -0.75 12.02
C HIS A 5 3.13 0.52 11.66
N VAL A 6 3.06 0.90 10.40
CA VAL A 6 3.56 2.18 9.91
C VAL A 6 2.35 3.03 9.62
N SER A 7 2.28 4.24 10.19
CA SER A 7 1.13 5.11 10.00
C SER A 7 1.51 6.56 9.78
N THR A 8 0.60 7.32 9.16
CA THR A 8 0.69 8.76 9.01
C THR A 8 -0.70 9.38 9.12
N VAL A 9 -0.76 10.61 9.64
CA VAL A 9 -1.99 11.42 9.63
C VAL A 9 -1.93 12.39 8.46
N ILE A 10 -2.98 12.40 7.64
CA ILE A 10 -3.16 13.26 6.47
C ILE A 10 -4.25 14.28 6.79
N GLY A 11 -3.98 15.56 6.57
CA GLY A 11 -4.87 16.70 6.79
C GLY A 11 -6.04 16.81 5.81
N ALA A 12 -6.67 15.68 5.46
CA ALA A 12 -7.77 15.58 4.53
C ALA A 12 -8.90 14.70 5.10
N VAL A 13 -10.10 14.81 4.52
CA VAL A 13 -11.26 14.02 4.95
C VAL A 13 -11.03 12.53 4.66
N ALA A 14 -11.30 11.65 5.63
CA ALA A 14 -11.04 10.21 5.51
C ALA A 14 -11.68 9.55 4.29
N ASP A 15 -12.89 9.97 3.91
CA ASP A 15 -13.57 9.46 2.71
C ASP A 15 -12.84 9.83 1.41
N ASP A 16 -12.24 11.03 1.34
CA ASP A 16 -11.47 11.47 0.18
C ASP A 16 -10.12 10.74 0.09
N VAL A 17 -9.44 10.55 1.23
CA VAL A 17 -8.23 9.74 1.31
C VAL A 17 -8.52 8.30 0.91
N TYR A 18 -9.58 7.70 1.44
CA TYR A 18 -10.02 6.35 1.08
C TYR A 18 -10.32 6.23 -0.41
N ARG A 19 -11.12 7.15 -0.97
CA ARG A 19 -11.46 7.16 -2.39
C ARG A 19 -10.22 7.23 -3.26
N PHE A 20 -9.25 8.09 -2.92
CA PHE A 20 -7.99 8.19 -3.64
C PHE A 20 -7.18 6.89 -3.58
N MET A 21 -7.00 6.32 -2.38
CA MET A 21 -6.19 5.11 -2.19
C MET A 21 -6.84 3.84 -2.75
N SER A 22 -8.17 3.78 -2.78
CA SER A 22 -8.94 2.64 -3.29
C SER A 22 -9.05 2.60 -4.82
N GLU A 23 -8.51 3.61 -5.51
CA GLU A 23 -8.41 3.64 -6.96
C GLU A 23 -7.03 3.10 -7.39
N PRO A 24 -6.97 1.88 -7.94
CA PRO A 24 -5.76 1.29 -8.52
C PRO A 24 -4.88 2.21 -9.35
N ASP A 25 -5.49 3.09 -10.15
CA ASP A 25 -4.77 3.95 -11.08
C ASP A 25 -3.95 5.04 -10.36
N ASN A 26 -4.25 5.33 -9.09
CA ASN A 26 -3.49 6.27 -8.26
C ASN A 26 -2.28 5.61 -7.58
N LEU A 27 -2.15 4.28 -7.59
CA LEU A 27 -1.07 3.56 -6.93
C LEU A 27 0.34 4.04 -7.35
N PRO A 28 0.61 4.32 -8.66
CA PRO A 28 1.90 4.84 -9.10
C PRO A 28 2.31 6.18 -8.50
N GLU A 29 1.35 6.98 -8.04
CA GLU A 29 1.62 8.33 -7.58
C GLU A 29 2.33 8.33 -6.21
N TRP A 30 2.16 7.29 -5.40
CA TRP A 30 2.66 7.26 -4.03
C TRP A 30 3.44 6.00 -3.65
N ALA A 31 3.12 4.82 -4.20
CA ALA A 31 3.71 3.54 -3.82
C ALA A 31 4.95 3.20 -4.69
N ALA A 32 6.10 3.80 -4.37
CA ALA A 32 7.32 3.63 -5.17
C ALA A 32 7.84 2.18 -5.15
N GLY A 33 7.57 1.42 -4.10
CA GLY A 33 7.95 0.01 -4.00
C GLY A 33 7.23 -0.91 -5.00
N LEU A 34 6.07 -0.48 -5.51
CA LEU A 34 5.25 -1.26 -6.44
C LEU A 34 5.20 -0.66 -7.85
N ALA A 35 5.63 0.57 -8.06
CA ALA A 35 5.34 1.30 -9.30
C ALA A 35 6.56 1.99 -9.92
N SER A 36 7.70 1.29 -10.01
CA SER A 36 8.83 1.77 -10.81
C SER A 36 8.55 1.78 -12.34
N SER A 37 7.40 1.26 -12.79
CA SER A 37 7.05 1.06 -14.20
C SER A 37 5.58 1.34 -14.50
N GLU A 38 5.22 1.23 -15.78
CA GLU A 38 3.85 1.18 -16.27
C GLU A 38 3.03 0.10 -15.52
N ILE A 39 1.91 0.49 -14.91
CA ILE A 39 0.92 -0.44 -14.36
C ILE A 39 -0.04 -0.84 -15.48
N VAL A 40 -0.20 -2.15 -15.68
CA VAL A 40 -1.12 -2.69 -16.68
C VAL A 40 -2.32 -3.30 -15.98
N ARG A 41 -3.50 -2.70 -16.15
CA ARG A 41 -4.76 -3.24 -15.64
C ARG A 41 -5.24 -4.42 -16.49
N ARG A 42 -5.53 -5.55 -15.85
CA ARG A 42 -6.12 -6.74 -16.47
C ARG A 42 -7.32 -7.22 -15.65
N GLY A 43 -8.50 -6.70 -16.00
CA GLY A 43 -9.69 -6.93 -15.17
C GLY A 43 -9.52 -6.25 -13.82
N ASP A 44 -9.59 -7.04 -12.74
CA ASP A 44 -9.41 -6.58 -11.35
C ASP A 44 -7.94 -6.64 -10.88
N ASP A 45 -7.05 -7.21 -11.69
CA ASP A 45 -5.65 -7.37 -11.38
C ASP A 45 -4.82 -6.20 -11.96
N LEU A 46 -3.83 -5.74 -11.19
CA LEU A 46 -2.83 -4.78 -11.64
C LEU A 46 -1.49 -5.48 -11.79
N LEU A 47 -0.90 -5.40 -12.98
CA LEU A 47 0.44 -5.92 -13.21
C LEU A 47 1.44 -4.78 -13.09
N ALA A 48 2.48 -4.99 -12.29
CA ALA A 48 3.55 -4.01 -12.11
C ALA A 48 4.92 -4.67 -12.29
N GLU A 49 5.85 -3.98 -12.95
CA GLU A 49 7.23 -4.44 -13.04
C GLU A 49 7.99 -4.02 -11.79
N SER A 50 8.68 -4.99 -11.20
CA SER A 50 9.54 -4.80 -10.04
C SER A 50 10.90 -5.44 -10.30
N PRO A 51 11.92 -5.14 -9.47
CA PRO A 51 13.19 -5.86 -9.51
C PRO A 51 13.05 -7.38 -9.31
N MET A 52 11.93 -7.85 -8.76
CA MET A 52 11.61 -9.27 -8.55
C MET A 52 10.93 -9.91 -9.77
N GLY A 53 10.65 -9.15 -10.83
CA GLY A 53 9.84 -9.54 -11.99
C GLY A 53 8.45 -8.90 -11.97
N THR A 54 7.59 -9.27 -12.93
CA THR A 54 6.20 -8.83 -12.98
C THR A 54 5.41 -9.39 -11.81
N VAL A 55 4.94 -8.52 -10.92
CA VAL A 55 4.05 -8.88 -9.81
C VAL A 55 2.60 -8.57 -10.18
N THR A 56 1.66 -9.29 -9.56
CA THR A 56 0.23 -8.98 -9.68
C THR A 56 -0.29 -8.45 -8.35
N VAL A 57 -0.88 -7.26 -8.36
CA VAL A 57 -1.52 -6.65 -7.20
C VAL A 57 -3.04 -6.79 -7.32
N ARG A 58 -3.69 -7.27 -6.26
CA ARG A 58 -5.15 -7.39 -6.18
C ARG A 58 -5.65 -6.70 -4.92
N PHE A 59 -6.49 -5.68 -5.11
CA PHE A 59 -7.13 -4.98 -4.01
C PHE A 59 -8.40 -5.69 -3.55
N VAL A 60 -8.76 -5.52 -2.28
CA VAL A 60 -10.12 -5.81 -1.84
C VAL A 60 -11.14 -4.92 -2.57
N PRO A 61 -12.40 -5.36 -2.71
CA PRO A 61 -13.46 -4.51 -3.23
C PRO A 61 -13.65 -3.23 -2.40
N GLN A 62 -14.13 -2.19 -3.06
CA GLN A 62 -14.56 -0.96 -2.40
C GLN A 62 -15.58 -1.27 -1.29
N ASN A 63 -15.40 -0.61 -0.15
CA ASN A 63 -16.13 -0.88 1.09
C ASN A 63 -16.23 0.38 1.95
N THR A 64 -17.13 0.36 2.91
CA THR A 64 -17.38 1.50 3.82
C THR A 64 -16.58 1.42 5.13
N PHE A 65 -15.64 0.48 5.24
CA PHE A 65 -14.88 0.23 6.47
C PHE A 65 -13.47 0.86 6.48
N GLY A 66 -13.11 1.52 5.37
CA GLY A 66 -11.80 2.13 5.15
C GLY A 66 -10.70 1.11 4.80
N VAL A 67 -11.06 -0.12 4.43
CA VAL A 67 -10.09 -1.19 4.18
C VAL A 67 -9.58 -1.10 2.75
N VAL A 68 -8.26 -1.02 2.59
CA VAL A 68 -7.51 -0.92 1.32
C VAL A 68 -6.48 -2.06 1.23
N ASP A 69 -6.79 -3.18 1.88
CA ASP A 69 -5.96 -4.38 1.86
C ASP A 69 -5.71 -4.82 0.42
N HIS A 70 -4.50 -5.30 0.16
CA HIS A 70 -4.15 -5.85 -1.14
C HIS A 70 -3.19 -7.02 -1.01
N ASP A 71 -3.30 -7.92 -1.97
CA ASP A 71 -2.40 -9.04 -2.14
C ASP A 71 -1.40 -8.72 -3.24
N VAL A 72 -0.12 -8.98 -2.98
CA VAL A 72 0.95 -8.96 -3.99
C VAL A 72 1.33 -10.40 -4.29
N ILE A 73 1.06 -10.84 -5.52
CA ILE A 73 1.36 -12.17 -6.01
C ILE A 73 2.69 -12.10 -6.77
N LEU A 74 3.68 -12.84 -6.28
CA LEU A 74 5.03 -12.91 -6.83
C LEU A 74 5.09 -13.87 -8.04
N PRO A 75 6.11 -13.77 -8.91
CA PRO A 75 6.23 -14.65 -10.08
C PRO A 75 6.30 -16.15 -9.76
N ASN A 76 6.73 -16.51 -8.55
CA ASN A 76 6.77 -17.89 -8.07
C ASN A 76 5.41 -18.41 -7.55
N GLY A 77 4.37 -17.57 -7.54
CA GLY A 77 3.03 -17.88 -7.06
C GLY A 77 2.79 -17.57 -5.58
N ASP A 78 3.82 -17.16 -4.84
CA ASP A 78 3.67 -16.76 -3.44
C ASP A 78 2.82 -15.48 -3.34
N THR A 79 1.97 -15.41 -2.32
CA THR A 79 1.12 -14.24 -2.06
C THR A 79 1.53 -13.57 -0.76
N VAL A 80 1.84 -12.27 -0.84
CA VAL A 80 2.09 -11.40 0.30
C VAL A 80 0.85 -10.55 0.54
N HIS A 81 0.16 -10.80 1.64
CA HIS A 81 -1.00 -10.04 2.05
C HIS A 81 -0.60 -8.79 2.84
N ASN A 82 -0.99 -7.61 2.37
CA ASN A 82 -0.68 -6.29 2.92
C ASN A 82 -1.94 -5.61 3.48
N PRO A 83 -2.17 -5.67 4.81
CA PRO A 83 -3.28 -4.96 5.43
C PRO A 83 -3.00 -3.47 5.45
N LEU A 84 -3.96 -2.69 4.96
CA LEU A 84 -3.86 -1.24 4.82
C LEU A 84 -5.23 -0.63 5.08
N ARG A 85 -5.27 0.39 5.95
CA ARG A 85 -6.54 0.97 6.37
C ARG A 85 -6.48 2.49 6.49
N VAL A 86 -7.57 3.13 6.10
CA VAL A 86 -7.86 4.54 6.35
C VAL A 86 -8.85 4.64 7.51
N LEU A 87 -8.52 5.46 8.50
CA LEU A 87 -9.29 5.66 9.72
C LEU A 87 -9.65 7.15 9.88
N PRO A 88 -10.85 7.50 10.37
CA PRO A 88 -11.14 8.86 10.79
C PRO A 88 -10.20 9.30 11.92
N HIS A 89 -9.61 10.48 11.80
CA HIS A 89 -8.73 11.07 12.80
C HIS A 89 -9.20 12.52 13.12
N PRO A 90 -9.06 13.02 14.37
CA PRO A 90 -9.46 14.39 14.71
C PRO A 90 -8.83 15.49 13.84
N GLU A 91 -7.67 15.21 13.24
CA GLU A 91 -6.93 16.12 12.35
C GLU A 91 -7.07 15.76 10.86
N GLY A 92 -7.94 14.81 10.49
CA GLY A 92 -8.15 14.38 9.11
C GLY A 92 -8.35 12.87 9.00
N ALA A 93 -7.39 12.18 8.38
CA ALA A 93 -7.38 10.74 8.21
C ALA A 93 -6.08 10.13 8.72
N GLU A 94 -6.15 9.00 9.41
CA GLU A 94 -4.96 8.18 9.72
C GLU A 94 -4.90 7.00 8.76
N VAL A 95 -3.78 6.87 8.04
CA VAL A 95 -3.48 5.72 7.19
C VAL A 95 -2.55 4.79 7.94
N VAL A 96 -2.92 3.52 8.08
CA VAL A 96 -2.15 2.50 8.80
C VAL A 96 -1.84 1.31 7.89
N PHE A 97 -0.56 1.05 7.67
CA PHE A 97 -0.05 -0.13 6.95
C PHE A 97 0.51 -1.15 7.95
N THR A 98 0.14 -2.42 7.82
CA THR A 98 0.66 -3.51 8.67
C THR A 98 1.72 -4.33 7.95
N LEU A 99 2.99 -4.02 8.18
CA LEU A 99 4.10 -4.77 7.60
C LEU A 99 4.37 -6.06 8.39
N ARG A 100 4.48 -7.20 7.70
CA ARG A 100 4.81 -8.50 8.30
C ARG A 100 6.23 -8.91 7.92
N GLN A 101 7.02 -9.34 8.90
CA GLN A 101 8.41 -9.74 8.66
C GLN A 101 8.53 -10.95 7.73
N LEU A 102 7.64 -11.94 7.83
CA LEU A 102 7.68 -13.18 7.05
C LEU A 102 9.09 -13.84 7.11
N ALA A 103 9.71 -14.11 5.96
CA ALA A 103 11.04 -14.69 5.83
C ALA A 103 12.17 -13.64 5.80
N MET A 104 11.86 -12.34 5.92
CA MET A 104 12.86 -11.28 5.93
C MET A 104 13.73 -11.33 7.20
N SER A 105 15.02 -11.09 7.02
CA SER A 105 15.92 -10.72 8.12
C SER A 105 15.46 -9.42 8.81
N ASP A 106 15.99 -9.13 9.99
CA ASP A 106 15.67 -7.87 10.69
C ASP A 106 16.10 -6.63 9.88
N ASP A 107 17.26 -6.68 9.20
CA ASP A 107 17.73 -5.58 8.36
C ASP A 107 16.87 -5.36 7.12
N GLU A 108 16.37 -6.44 6.49
CA GLU A 108 15.42 -6.36 5.37
C GLU A 108 14.09 -5.77 5.84
N PHE A 109 13.57 -6.24 6.97
CA PHE A 109 12.33 -5.74 7.54
C PHE A 109 12.42 -4.26 7.94
N ASP A 110 13.56 -3.81 8.47
CA ASP A 110 13.80 -2.41 8.81
C ASP A 110 14.01 -1.52 7.57
N ARG A 111 14.52 -2.07 6.46
CA ARG A 111 14.55 -1.35 5.16
C ARG A 111 13.15 -1.23 4.58
N ASP A 112 12.38 -2.30 4.61
CA ASP A 112 11.03 -2.34 4.06
C ASP A 112 10.07 -1.40 4.81
N ALA A 113 10.17 -1.36 6.14
CA ALA A 113 9.45 -0.37 6.94
C ALA A 113 9.75 1.09 6.53
N ARG A 114 11.02 1.42 6.24
CA ARG A 114 11.40 2.76 5.78
C ARG A 114 10.84 3.08 4.39
N MET A 115 10.80 2.09 3.49
CA MET A 115 10.17 2.28 2.18
C MET A 115 8.67 2.56 2.31
N VAL A 116 7.97 1.85 3.20
CA VAL A 116 6.56 2.12 3.52
C VAL A 116 6.38 3.52 4.14
N GLU A 117 7.27 3.94 5.05
CA GLU A 117 7.25 5.29 5.62
C GLU A 117 7.38 6.37 4.53
N GLU A 118 8.28 6.17 3.56
CA GLU A 118 8.45 7.09 2.43
C GLU A 118 7.21 7.10 1.51
N ASP A 119 6.62 5.94 1.21
CA ASP A 119 5.40 5.84 0.41
C ASP A 119 4.23 6.60 1.08
N LEU A 120 4.05 6.42 2.39
CA LEU A 120 3.01 7.14 3.14
C LEU A 120 3.29 8.65 3.25
N ALA A 121 4.56 9.06 3.31
CA ALA A 121 4.92 10.47 3.28
C ALA A 121 4.61 11.12 1.91
N ARG A 122 4.82 10.41 0.79
CA ARG A 122 4.42 10.87 -0.55
C ARG A 122 2.90 10.98 -0.66
N LEU A 123 2.18 9.96 -0.19
CA LEU A 123 0.71 9.98 -0.15
C LEU A 123 0.18 11.19 0.63
N LYS A 124 0.75 11.49 1.80
CA LYS A 124 0.41 12.68 2.59
C LYS A 124 0.61 13.96 1.78
N ALA A 125 1.77 14.11 1.14
CA ALA A 125 2.09 15.31 0.36
C ALA A 125 1.20 15.51 -0.88
N LEU A 126 0.61 14.45 -1.44
CA LEU A 126 -0.32 14.54 -2.56
C LEU A 126 -1.73 14.99 -2.16
N LEU A 127 -2.11 14.75 -0.90
CA LEU A 127 -3.48 14.93 -0.41
C LEU A 127 -3.64 16.13 0.54
N GLU A 128 -2.55 16.81 0.88
CA GLU A 128 -2.52 18.07 1.64
C GLU A 128 -2.30 19.29 0.74
#